data_AF-A0A348WC37-F1
#
_entry.id   AF-A0A348WC37-F1
#
_cell.length_a   1.000
_cell.length_b   1.000
_cell.length_c   1.000
_cell.angle_alpha   90.00
_cell.angle_beta   90.00
_cell.angle_gamma   90.00
#
_symmetry.space_group_name_H-M   'P 1'
#
loop_
_entity.id
_entity.type
_entity.pdbx_description
1 polymer ?
#
loop_
_entity_poly.entity_id
_entity_poly.type
_entity_poly.pdbx_seq_one_letter_code
_entity_poly.pdbx_strand_id
1 'polypeptide(L)' 'MMRYFLAAVLALAAIISTASAQSNDDALVWVQIEAQPSLAEANEALRRRAAQLEDVNGFDLGRGWFAVALGPYRREDA' A
#
# COMPACT_ATOMS: atom_id res chain seq x y z
N MET A 1 18.66 11.12 44.06
CA MET A 1 17.91 9.95 43.57
C MET A 1 16.74 10.35 42.67
N MET A 2 15.83 11.21 43.11
CA MET A 2 14.66 11.66 42.32
C MET A 2 14.99 12.29 40.95
N ARG A 3 16.11 13.03 40.84
CA ARG A 3 16.56 13.66 39.58
C ARG A 3 16.97 12.64 38.49
N TYR A 4 17.64 11.56 38.90
CA TYR A 4 18.08 10.51 37.97
C TYR A 4 16.90 9.64 37.52
N PHE A 5 15.94 9.42 38.42
CA PHE A 5 14.69 8.73 38.08
C PHE A 5 13.87 9.51 37.04
N LEU A 6 13.71 10.83 37.23
CA LEU A 6 12.99 11.68 36.27
C LEU A 6 13.70 11.73 34.91
N ALA A 7 15.04 11.79 34.90
CA ALA A 7 15.83 11.74 33.67
C ALA A 7 15.68 10.40 32.93
N ALA A 8 15.64 9.28 33.68
CA ALA A 8 15.43 7.96 33.10
C ALA A 8 14.02 7.81 32.49
N VAL A 9 12.99 8.35 33.16
CA VAL A 9 11.61 8.36 32.63
C VAL A 9 11.49 9.23 31.38
N LEU A 10 12.10 10.43 31.36
CA LEU A 10 12.09 11.30 30.18
C LEU A 10 12.88 10.70 29.01
N ALA A 11 14.02 10.06 29.27
CA ALA A 11 14.79 9.35 28.26
C ALA A 11 13.99 8.16 27.67
N LEU A 12 13.26 7.42 28.51
CA LEU A 12 12.41 6.32 28.06
C LEU A 12 11.21 6.83 27.24
N ALA A 13 10.58 7.94 27.66
CA ALA A 13 9.48 8.56 26.91
C ALA A 13 9.92 9.10 25.54
N ALA A 14 11.15 9.61 25.42
CA ALA A 14 11.69 10.09 24.15
C ALA A 14 11.89 8.96 23.11
N ILE A 15 12.14 7.73 23.55
CA ILE A 15 12.33 6.56 22.66
C ILE A 15 10.99 6.06 22.10
N ILE A 16 9.87 6.32 22.79
CA ILE A 16 8.53 5.83 22.40
C ILE A 16 7.94 6.66 21.24
N SER A 17 8.52 7.81 20.88
CA SER A 17 7.85 8.83 20.07
C SER A 17 8.15 8.82 18.55
N THR A 18 8.82 7.82 17.99
CA THR A 18 9.15 7.82 16.55
C THR A 18 8.95 6.46 15.88
N ALA A 19 7.71 5.99 15.85
CA ALA A 19 7.24 5.11 14.79
C ALA A 19 6.37 5.93 13.82
N SER A 20 6.94 6.98 13.22
CA SER A 20 6.31 7.58 12.05
C SER A 20 6.51 6.60 10.90
N ALA A 21 5.41 6.02 10.39
CA ALA A 21 5.44 5.41 9.08
C ALA A 21 5.87 6.52 8.12
N GLN A 22 7.06 6.40 7.54
CA GLN A 22 7.51 7.33 6.51
C GLN A 22 6.68 7.06 5.26
N SER A 23 5.50 7.70 5.18
CA SER A 23 4.78 7.84 3.94
C SER A 23 5.69 8.65 3.01
N ASN A 24 6.28 8.02 2.01
CA ASN A 24 6.78 8.78 0.87
C ASN A 24 5.53 9.32 0.16
N ASP A 25 5.19 10.58 0.38
CA ASP A 25 4.04 11.23 -0.27
C ASP A 25 4.21 11.22 -1.81
N ASP A 26 5.47 11.20 -2.30
CA ASP A 26 5.80 11.05 -3.72
C ASP A 26 5.71 9.59 -4.24
N ALA A 27 5.38 8.61 -3.39
CA ALA A 27 5.28 7.22 -3.84
C ALA A 27 4.02 6.98 -4.67
N LEU A 28 4.21 6.46 -5.88
CA LEU A 28 3.13 5.93 -6.70
C LEU A 28 2.51 4.69 -6.05
N VAL A 29 1.19 4.61 -6.07
CA VAL A 29 0.39 3.53 -5.48
C VAL A 29 -0.60 2.95 -6.48
N TRP A 30 -1.01 1.72 -6.20
CA TRP A 30 -2.05 1.03 -6.94
C TRP A 30 -3.16 0.61 -5.98
N VAL A 31 -4.41 0.77 -6.41
CA VAL A 31 -5.59 0.34 -5.66
C VAL A 31 -6.06 -0.98 -6.25
N GLN A 32 -5.82 -2.08 -5.54
CA GLN A 32 -6.24 -3.40 -6.01
C GLN A 32 -7.76 -3.56 -5.90
N ILE A 33 -8.39 -3.96 -7.01
CA ILE A 33 -9.83 -4.21 -7.07
C ILE A 33 -10.12 -5.70 -6.88
N GLU A 34 -9.30 -6.56 -7.49
CA GLU A 34 -9.54 -8.01 -7.49
C GLU A 34 -8.24 -8.81 -7.70
N ALA A 35 -8.29 -10.11 -7.37
CA ALA A 35 -7.26 -11.09 -7.63
C ALA A 35 -7.87 -12.28 -8.37
N GLN A 36 -7.21 -12.74 -9.43
CA GLN A 36 -7.68 -13.81 -10.32
C GLN A 36 -6.74 -15.02 -10.24
N PRO A 37 -7.27 -16.26 -10.18
CA PRO A 37 -6.47 -17.48 -10.02
C PRO A 37 -5.91 -18.04 -11.33
N SER A 38 -6.10 -17.34 -12.45
CA SER A 38 -5.50 -17.68 -13.73
C SER A 38 -5.30 -16.44 -14.62
N LEU A 39 -4.37 -16.53 -15.58
CA LEU A 39 -4.14 -15.47 -16.56
C LEU A 39 -5.36 -15.24 -17.47
N ALA A 40 -6.15 -16.29 -17.74
CA ALA A 40 -7.34 -16.19 -18.55
C ALA A 40 -8.42 -15.34 -17.86
N GLU A 41 -8.70 -15.62 -16.58
CA GLU A 41 -9.65 -14.84 -15.78
C GLU A 41 -9.15 -13.41 -15.55
N ALA A 42 -7.84 -13.22 -15.36
CA ALA A 42 -7.22 -11.89 -15.28
C ALA A 42 -7.45 -11.05 -16.53
N ASN A 43 -7.27 -11.63 -17.72
CA ASN A 43 -7.51 -10.94 -18.98
C ASN A 43 -8.99 -10.60 -19.20
N GLU A 44 -9.90 -11.49 -18.77
CA GLU A 44 -11.33 -11.21 -18.83
C GLU A 44 -11.72 -10.08 -17.87
N ALA A 45 -11.23 -10.15 -16.64
CA ALA A 45 -11.37 -9.11 -15.63
C ALA A 45 -10.89 -7.74 -16.12
N LEU A 46 -9.69 -7.66 -16.68
CA LEU A 46 -9.16 -6.42 -17.24
C LEU A 46 -10.09 -5.83 -18.29
N ARG A 47 -10.60 -6.63 -19.23
CA ARG A 47 -11.56 -6.15 -20.25
C ARG A 47 -12.87 -5.66 -19.63
N ARG A 48 -13.43 -6.39 -18.67
CA ARG A 48 -14.67 -5.99 -17.99
C ARG A 48 -14.51 -4.69 -17.22
N ARG A 49 -13.37 -4.52 -16.52
CA ARG A 49 -13.08 -3.33 -15.71
C ARG A 49 -12.71 -2.13 -16.58
N ALA A 50 -11.90 -2.31 -17.61
CA ALA A 50 -11.53 -1.25 -18.55
C ALA A 50 -12.71 -0.70 -19.36
N ALA A 51 -13.84 -1.43 -19.42
CA ALA A 51 -15.08 -0.92 -20.01
C ALA A 51 -15.80 0.12 -19.14
N GLN A 52 -15.45 0.24 -17.85
CA GLN A 52 -16.16 1.06 -16.86
C GLN A 52 -15.24 1.99 -16.06
N LEU A 53 -13.95 1.66 -15.97
CA LEU A 53 -12.96 2.35 -15.16
C LEU A 53 -11.75 2.70 -16.03
N GLU A 54 -11.17 3.87 -15.77
CA GLU A 54 -9.88 4.28 -16.33
C GLU A 54 -8.72 3.71 -15.51
N ASP A 55 -7.50 3.79 -16.04
CA ASP A 55 -6.26 3.39 -15.35
C ASP A 55 -6.22 1.94 -14.82
N VAL A 56 -6.96 1.03 -15.47
CA VAL A 56 -6.98 -0.38 -15.10
C VAL A 56 -5.71 -1.08 -15.59
N ASN A 57 -5.01 -1.74 -14.67
CA ASN A 57 -3.76 -2.45 -14.92
C ASN A 57 -3.80 -3.88 -14.37
N GLY A 58 -3.04 -4.77 -15.01
CA GLY A 58 -2.88 -6.15 -14.60
C GLY A 58 -1.46 -6.45 -14.12
N PHE A 59 -1.33 -7.24 -13.06
CA PHE A 59 -0.04 -7.64 -12.49
C PHE A 59 0.01 -9.14 -12.26
N ASP A 60 1.14 -9.76 -12.59
CA ASP A 60 1.45 -11.13 -12.16
C ASP A 60 1.94 -11.09 -10.70
N LEU A 61 1.22 -11.76 -9.80
CA LEU A 61 1.58 -11.87 -8.38
C LEU A 61 2.43 -13.12 -8.09
N GLY A 62 2.67 -13.95 -9.10
CA GLY A 62 3.31 -15.25 -8.99
C GLY A 62 2.37 -16.33 -8.45
N ARG A 63 2.84 -17.58 -8.50
CA ARG A 63 2.09 -18.77 -8.04
C ARG A 63 0.69 -18.90 -8.66
N GLY A 64 0.52 -18.42 -9.90
CA GLY A 64 -0.73 -18.49 -10.65
C GLY A 64 -1.76 -17.41 -10.30
N TRP A 65 -1.42 -16.43 -9.46
CA TRP A 65 -2.32 -15.35 -9.11
C TRP A 65 -1.99 -14.07 -9.86
N PHE A 66 -3.03 -13.32 -10.22
CA PHE A 66 -2.93 -12.08 -10.98
C PHE A 66 -3.79 -11.00 -10.33
N ALA A 67 -3.26 -9.81 -10.12
CA ALA A 67 -4.03 -8.67 -9.62
C ALA A 67 -4.59 -7.83 -10.77
N VAL A 68 -5.77 -7.26 -10.55
CA VAL A 68 -6.29 -6.13 -11.32
C VAL A 68 -6.39 -4.93 -10.39
N ALA A 69 -5.74 -3.83 -10.76
CA ALA A 69 -5.63 -2.64 -9.92
C ALA A 69 -5.75 -1.35 -10.74
N LEU A 70 -6.11 -0.26 -10.07
CA LEU A 70 -6.13 1.08 -10.62
C LEU A 70 -4.82 1.82 -10.35
N GLY A 71 -4.45 2.76 -11.22
CA GLY A 71 -3.34 3.67 -11.04
C GLY A 71 -2.27 3.59 -12.14
N PRO A 72 -1.04 4.08 -11.90
CA PRO A 72 -0.54 4.57 -10.62
C PRO A 72 -1.15 5.92 -10.22
N TYR A 73 -1.46 6.06 -8.93
CA TYR A 73 -1.88 7.32 -8.32
C TYR A 73 -0.83 7.83 -7.34
N ARG A 74 -0.82 9.13 -7.02
CA ARG A 74 -0.12 9.58 -5.81
C ARG A 74 -0.88 9.08 -4.59
N ARG A 75 -0.19 8.92 -3.46
CA ARG A 75 -0.84 8.44 -2.24
C ARG A 75 -1.98 9.34 -1.75
N GLU A 76 -1.93 10.63 -2.07
CA GLU A 76 -3.01 11.59 -1.80
C GLU A 76 -4.22 11.47 -2.72
N ASP A 77 -4.03 10.88 -3.91
CA ASP A 77 -5.06 10.73 -4.95
C ASP A 77 -5.75 9.35 -4.92
N ALA A 78 -5.27 8.42 -4.10
CA ALA A 78 -5.69 7.02 -4.03
C ALA A 78 -6.66 6.73 -2.88
#